data_AF-A0AAV9P665-F1
#
_entry.id   AF-A0AAV9P665-F1
#
_cell.length_a   1.000
_cell.length_b   1.000
_cell.length_c   1.000
_cell.angle_alpha   90.00
_cell.angle_beta   90.00
_cell.angle_gamma   90.00
#
_symmetry.space_group_name_H-M   'P 1'
#
loop_
_entity.id
_entity.type
_entity.pdbx_description
1 polymer ?
#
loop_
_entity_poly.entity_id
_entity_poly.type
_entity_poly.pdbx_seq_one_letter_code
_entity_poly.pdbx_strand_id
1 'polypeptide(L)'
;MREVSTEEGAAVAKELDCMFIETSAKDGTNVEQAFCDPVRRLIELHKQILEPPKENELAPKETAGVRKSSFWDKLRRRFSHERNDDR
;
A
#
# COMPACT_ATOMS: atom_id res chain seq x y z
N MET A 1 15.48 -23.47 -31.23
CA MET A 1 14.37 -22.51 -31.45
C MET A 1 13.82 -22.14 -30.08
N ARG A 2 13.14 -21.00 -29.94
CA ARG A 2 12.45 -20.66 -28.70
C ARG A 2 11.06 -21.30 -28.75
N GLU A 3 10.76 -22.18 -27.80
CA GLU A 3 9.52 -22.99 -27.81
C GLU A 3 8.29 -22.27 -27.24
N VAL A 4 8.50 -21.19 -26.48
CA VAL A 4 7.44 -20.44 -25.78
C VAL A 4 7.64 -18.96 -26.06
N SER A 5 6.60 -18.23 -26.46
CA SER A 5 6.74 -16.78 -26.67
C SER A 5 6.79 -16.03 -25.34
N THR A 6 7.24 -14.77 -25.37
CA THR A 6 7.22 -13.91 -24.17
C THR A 6 5.80 -13.66 -23.69
N GLU A 7 4.87 -13.48 -24.63
CA GLU A 7 3.46 -13.23 -24.37
C GLU A 7 2.78 -14.42 -23.69
N GLU A 8 3.10 -15.64 -24.12
CA GLU A 8 2.58 -16.87 -23.51
C GLU A 8 3.05 -17.01 -22.06
N GLY A 9 4.35 -16.80 -21.80
CA GLY A 9 4.88 -16.82 -20.44
C GLY A 9 4.25 -15.76 -19.53
N ALA A 10 4.06 -14.54 -20.06
CA ALA A 10 3.40 -13.46 -19.33
C ALA A 10 1.91 -13.73 -19.08
N ALA A 11 1.21 -14.37 -20.02
CA ALA A 11 -0.19 -14.74 -19.87
C ALA A 11 -0.37 -15.76 -18.72
N VAL A 12 0.47 -16.80 -18.66
CA VAL A 12 0.42 -17.80 -17.60
C VAL A 12 0.71 -17.18 -16.23
N ALA A 13 1.70 -16.29 -16.12
CA ALA A 13 1.99 -15.61 -14.86
C ALA A 13 0.83 -14.76 -14.36
N LYS A 14 0.09 -14.11 -15.29
CA LYS A 14 -1.13 -13.37 -14.97
C LYS A 14 -2.24 -14.29 -14.45
N GLU A 15 -2.40 -15.48 -15.03
CA GLU A 15 -3.37 -16.47 -14.55
C GLU A 15 -3.02 -16.98 -13.13
N LEU A 16 -1.73 -17.06 -12.81
CA LEU A 16 -1.22 -17.48 -11.50
C LEU A 16 -1.10 -16.35 -10.48
N ASP A 17 -1.44 -15.12 -10.85
CA ASP A 17 -1.25 -13.90 -10.05
C ASP A 17 0.18 -13.75 -9.51
N CYS A 18 1.18 -14.03 -10.36
CA CYS A 18 2.58 -13.92 -10.02
C CYS A 18 3.35 -13.02 -11.00
N MET A 19 4.55 -12.60 -10.58
CA MET A 19 5.43 -11.80 -11.42
C MET A 19 6.09 -12.65 -12.51
N PHE A 20 6.34 -12.04 -13.66
CA PHE A 20 7.04 -12.64 -14.79
C PHE A 20 8.29 -11.84 -15.14
N ILE A 21 9.40 -12.53 -15.39
CA ILE A 21 10.64 -11.94 -15.89
C ILE A 21 11.39 -12.98 -16.74
N GLU A 22 11.90 -12.55 -17.89
CA GLU A 22 12.83 -13.36 -18.67
C GLU A 22 14.25 -13.03 -18.29
N THR A 23 15.09 -14.05 -18.11
CA THR A 23 16.48 -13.86 -17.72
C THR A 23 17.40 -14.70 -18.58
N SER A 24 18.64 -14.23 -18.73
CA SER A 24 19.72 -14.99 -19.34
C SER A 24 20.89 -15.04 -18.37
N ALA A 25 21.07 -16.20 -17.73
CA ALA A 25 22.21 -16.42 -16.85
C ALA A 25 23.55 -16.38 -17.61
N LYS A 26 23.52 -16.58 -18.93
CA LYS A 26 24.71 -16.61 -19.78
C LYS A 26 25.33 -15.23 -20.00
N ASP A 27 24.51 -14.22 -20.22
CA ASP A 27 24.95 -12.83 -20.47
C ASP A 27 24.65 -11.88 -19.30
N GLY A 28 23.97 -12.37 -18.26
CA GLY A 28 23.62 -11.60 -17.08
C GLY A 28 22.33 -10.78 -17.22
N THR A 29 21.60 -10.90 -18.34
CA THR A 29 20.35 -10.14 -18.56
C THR A 29 19.32 -10.46 -17.49
N ASN A 30 18.84 -9.41 -16.81
CA ASN A 30 17.76 -9.44 -15.81
C ASN A 30 18.02 -10.35 -14.58
N VAL A 31 19.24 -10.85 -14.41
CA VAL A 31 19.58 -11.76 -13.30
C VAL A 31 19.41 -11.06 -11.95
N GLU A 32 19.96 -9.85 -11.79
CA GLU A 32 19.81 -9.09 -10.54
C GLU A 32 18.35 -8.78 -10.22
N GLN A 33 17.57 -8.34 -11.22
CA GLN A 33 16.16 -8.01 -11.06
C GLN A 33 15.33 -9.23 -10.63
N ALA A 34 15.61 -10.41 -11.18
CA ALA A 34 14.90 -11.64 -10.83
C ALA A 34 15.06 -12.05 -9.36
N PHE A 35 16.13 -11.61 -8.69
CA PHE A 35 16.30 -11.81 -7.25
C PHE A 35 15.80 -10.63 -6.42
N CYS A 36 16.12 -9.40 -6.83
CA CYS A 36 15.82 -8.22 -6.02
C CYS A 36 14.34 -7.84 -6.03
N ASP A 37 13.65 -7.94 -7.14
CA ASP A 37 12.27 -7.45 -7.26
C ASP A 37 11.28 -8.25 -6.41
N PRO A 38 11.33 -9.60 -6.39
CA PRO A 38 10.49 -10.38 -5.46
C PRO A 38 10.75 -10.06 -3.99
N VAL A 39 12.01 -9.85 -3.60
CA VAL A 39 12.39 -9.53 -2.21
C VAL A 39 11.90 -8.12 -1.83
N ARG A 40 12.08 -7.13 -2.71
CA ARG A 40 11.56 -5.77 -2.50
C ARG A 40 10.05 -5.80 -2.31
N ARG A 41 9.33 -6.54 -3.17
CA ARG A 41 7.88 -6.67 -3.08
C ARG A 41 7.44 -7.31 -1.77
N LEU A 42 8.14 -8.35 -1.32
CA LEU A 42 7.88 -8.99 -0.03
C LEU A 42 8.06 -8.01 1.14
N ILE A 43 9.12 -7.20 1.12
CA ILE A 43 9.39 -6.20 2.16
C ILE A 43 8.31 -5.10 2.18
N GLU A 44 7.85 -4.63 1.02
CA GLU A 44 6.77 -3.64 0.93
C GLU A 44 5.46 -4.17 1.51
N LEU A 45 5.08 -5.40 1.14
CA LEU A 45 3.89 -6.06 1.69
C LEU A 45 4.01 -6.22 3.21
N HIS A 46 5.19 -6.60 3.70
CA HIS A 46 5.43 -6.74 5.13
C HIS A 46 5.28 -5.40 5.88
N LYS A 47 5.78 -4.29 5.33
CA LYS A 47 5.62 -2.95 5.91
C LYS A 47 4.15 -2.54 5.98
N GLN A 48 3.36 -2.83 4.95
CA GLN A 48 1.92 -2.52 4.94
C GLN A 48 1.13 -3.30 5.99
N ILE A 49 1.60 -4.49 6.36
CA ILE A 49 0.98 -5.32 7.41
C ILE A 49 1.35 -4.80 8.81
N LEU A 50 2.62 -4.41 9.00
CA LEU A 50 3.12 -4.00 10.32
C LEU A 50 2.85 -2.53 10.66
N GLU A 51 2.83 -1.63 9.68
CA GLU A 51 2.53 -0.22 9.91
C GLU A 51 1.01 0.00 9.81
N PRO A 52 0.32 0.43 10.89
CA PRO A 52 -1.08 0.80 10.77
C PRO A 52 -1.21 1.95 9.75
N PRO A 53 -2.30 1.99 8.96
CA PRO A 53 -2.50 3.04 7.98
C PRO A 53 -2.38 4.40 8.67
N LYS A 54 -1.53 5.26 8.13
CA LYS A 54 -1.30 6.61 8.66
C LYS A 54 -2.64 7.34 8.68
N GLU A 55 -3.25 7.45 9.86
CA GLU A 55 -4.57 8.04 10.12
C GLU A 55 -4.69 9.52 9.68
N ASN A 56 -3.60 10.14 9.22
CA ASN A 56 -3.50 11.55 8.89
C ASN A 56 -3.93 11.95 7.46
N GLU A 57 -4.34 11.03 6.58
CA GLU A 57 -4.80 11.38 5.21
C GLU A 57 -6.34 11.43 5.05
N LEU A 58 -7.11 11.09 6.09
CA LEU A 58 -8.58 11.18 6.09
C LEU A 58 -9.12 12.51 6.65
N ALA A 59 -8.27 13.48 6.96
CA ALA A 59 -8.74 14.84 7.21
C ALA A 59 -9.33 15.39 5.90
N PRO A 60 -10.65 15.68 5.82
CA PRO A 60 -11.21 16.31 4.64
C PRO A 60 -10.48 17.64 4.46
N LYS A 61 -9.83 17.84 3.31
CA LYS A 61 -9.31 19.15 2.94
C LYS A 61 -10.48 20.12 3.05
N GLU A 62 -10.39 21.04 3.99
CA GLU A 62 -11.41 22.05 4.27
C GLU A 62 -11.63 22.89 3.00
N THR A 63 -12.55 22.45 2.13
CA THR A 63 -13.16 23.32 1.13
C THR A 63 -14.18 24.16 1.87
N ALA A 64 -13.96 25.46 1.83
CA ALA A 64 -14.77 26.48 2.46
C ALA A 64 -16.28 26.16 2.41
N GLY A 65 -16.87 26.05 3.60
CA GLY A 65 -18.26 26.44 3.82
C GLY A 65 -19.35 25.39 3.57
N VAL A 66 -19.36 24.25 4.28
CA VAL A 66 -20.61 23.61 4.74
C VAL A 66 -20.33 22.88 6.07
N ARG A 67 -20.90 23.36 7.19
CA ARG A 67 -20.80 22.68 8.50
C ARG A 67 -21.65 21.41 8.50
N LYS A 68 -21.02 20.24 8.41
CA LYS A 68 -21.62 18.98 8.92
C LYS A 68 -20.91 18.64 10.22
N SER A 69 -21.64 18.75 11.35
CA SER A 69 -21.09 18.49 12.68
C SER A 69 -20.54 17.08 12.76
N SER A 70 -19.22 16.94 12.84
CA SER A 70 -18.56 15.65 12.91
C SER A 70 -18.81 15.00 14.27
N PHE A 71 -18.86 13.66 14.31
CA PHE A 71 -18.85 12.87 15.53
C PHE A 71 -17.71 13.30 16.48
N TRP A 72 -16.54 13.65 15.92
CA TRP A 72 -15.39 14.14 16.67
C TRP A 72 -15.60 15.52 17.31
N ASP A 73 -16.44 16.39 16.73
CA ASP A 73 -16.80 17.67 17.35
C ASP A 73 -17.70 17.47 18.58
N LYS A 74 -18.57 16.46 18.55
CA LYS A 74 -19.41 16.07 19.70
C LYS A 74 -18.57 15.45 20.80
N LEU A 75 -17.61 14.58 20.45
CA LEU A 75 -16.72 13.93 21.41
C LEU A 75 -15.82 14.94 22.12
N ARG A 76 -15.21 15.88 21.37
CA ARG A 76 -14.34 16.93 21.92
C ARG A 76 -15.06 17.85 22.90
N ARG A 77 -16.31 18.21 22.63
CA ARG A 77 -17.11 19.04 23.55
C ARG A 77 -17.44 18.32 24.86
N ARG A 78 -17.70 17.01 24.81
CA ARG A 78 -18.04 16.22 25.98
C ARG A 78 -16.87 16.16 26.98
N PHE A 79 -15.66 15.91 26.49
CA PHE A 79 -14.47 15.85 27.34
C PHE A 79 -13.91 17.21 27.79
N SER A 80 -14.33 18.32 27.18
CA SER A 80 -13.98 19.66 27.66
C SER A 80 -14.80 20.10 28.88
N HIS A 81 -15.93 19.43 29.18
CA HIS A 81 -16.78 19.79 30.33
C HIS A 81 -16.39 19.06 31.62
N GLU A 82 -15.74 17.89 31.53
CA GLU A 82 -15.30 17.09 32.69
C GLU A 82 -14.03 17.62 33.38
N ARG A 83 -13.40 18.70 32.89
CA ARG A 83 -12.20 19.28 33.51
C ARG A 83 -12.44 20.44 34.49
N ASN A 84 -13.69 20.85 34.73
CA ASN A 84 -13.99 22.02 35.55
C ASN A 84 -14.73 21.74 36.88
N ASP A 85 -14.99 20.48 37.24
CA ASP A 85 -15.74 20.14 38.47
C ASP A 85 -14.88 19.57 39.62
N ASP A 86 -13.56 19.80 39.61
CA ASP A 86 -12.67 19.49 40.75
C ASP A 86 -12.14 20.79 41.41
N ARG A 87 -13.04 21.64 41.93
CA ARG A 87 -12.70 22.77 42.78
C ARG A 87 -13.57 22.88 44.01
#